data_AF-A0AAV4VX44-F1
#
_entry.id   AF-A0AAV4VX44-F1
#
_cell.length_a   1.000
_cell.length_b   1.000
_cell.length_c   1.000
_cell.angle_alpha   90.00
_cell.angle_beta   90.00
_cell.angle_gamma   90.00
#
_symmetry.space_group_name_H-M   'P 1'
#
loop_
_entity.id
_entity.type
_entity.pdbx_description
1 polymer ?
#
loop_
_entity_poly.entity_id
_entity_poly.type
_entity_poly.pdbx_seq_one_letter_code
_entity_poly.pdbx_strand_id
1 'polypeptide(L)'
;MDRRFSMWADVSSVAISGIKEKDSTSLKNGFVPSATIEKLPDKVLLLIFTYLPHKEIGRLARVCKKWRMISSDSRLWTHVSLRPDISGLHVTNIETLLALISVRFGPSLRYIELPIELITHTVLQELAYKCTSLTHMLLDFSTAMQLHDFSDLQTFPSRLRTMCICLSEVIFMEGFMRKIYNFINGLEVLHLIGTYEKVTEEEEEIYEVINIHKLKSAVPNLRVVNLFGIIFVDDSHVEALSSNCIQLECLAINFCNKFTGSTLKLLLQRCKKLKSLLMQQTSLKSEHVMAAEWDKTVLQELDITATELSTECLIDLLTRIPALRYLCAGQQDGFTDQVMKEWIEKGNVKNLVALDLDRNENISEEALGKLIKMQGPALRGIGLSNIPHITEHFWNAQLPNLKNLRILIMGMPEDCCPKISQKIHVDSLMESIANNCSVLERLEIRWDADTLRFSDRSSKAIDLVRVKCLRLRCMTLADGKYFELVKSNFSRADRGTVVRTTTTCRVTLCYLLLYYKDLLFN
;
A
#
# COMPACT_ATOMS: atom_id res chain seq x y z
N MET A 1 12.37 26.93 -13.19
CA MET A 1 13.60 27.75 -13.11
C MET A 1 13.50 28.45 -11.77
N ASP A 2 14.23 28.14 -10.71
CA ASP A 2 15.66 27.90 -10.62
C ASP A 2 16.00 26.71 -9.71
N ARG A 3 17.01 25.96 -10.14
CA ARG A 3 17.68 24.90 -9.39
C ARG A 3 18.64 25.56 -8.40
N ARG A 4 18.55 25.21 -7.11
CA ARG A 4 19.72 25.24 -6.22
C ARG A 4 19.92 23.86 -5.60
N PHE A 5 20.83 23.14 -6.24
CA PHE A 5 21.59 22.04 -5.68
C PHE A 5 22.16 22.46 -4.32
N SER A 6 21.83 21.69 -3.28
CA SER A 6 22.58 21.66 -2.02
C SER A 6 23.37 20.36 -2.02
N MET A 7 24.70 20.49 -2.04
CA MET A 7 25.69 19.42 -2.07
C MET A 7 25.50 18.45 -0.90
N TRP A 8 25.19 17.20 -1.19
CA TRP A 8 25.55 16.09 -0.30
C TRP A 8 27.06 15.89 -0.41
N ALA A 9 27.78 16.32 0.62
CA ALA A 9 29.18 15.98 0.79
C ALA A 9 29.31 14.48 1.03
N ASP A 10 30.18 13.88 0.22
CA ASP A 10 30.48 12.46 0.12
C ASP A 10 31.18 11.97 1.40
N VAL A 11 30.50 11.13 2.19
CA VAL A 11 31.00 10.55 3.44
C VAL A 11 32.10 9.48 3.19
N SER A 12 32.50 9.25 1.93
CA SER A 12 33.68 8.44 1.60
C SER A 12 35.01 9.18 1.76
N SER A 13 35.00 10.51 1.96
CA SER A 13 36.24 11.33 2.01
C SER A 13 36.88 11.46 3.40
N VAL A 14 36.17 11.13 4.49
CA VAL A 14 36.68 11.28 5.87
C VAL A 14 37.45 10.04 6.35
N ALA A 15 37.34 8.91 5.66
CA ALA A 15 38.12 7.70 5.96
C ALA A 15 39.52 7.71 5.31
N ILE A 16 39.83 8.67 4.43
CA ILE A 16 41.09 8.72 3.66
C ILE A 16 42.10 9.72 4.25
N SER A 17 41.70 10.60 5.17
CA SER A 17 42.58 11.60 5.78
C SER A 17 43.38 11.11 7.01
N GLY A 18 43.24 9.84 7.41
CA GLY A 18 43.91 9.26 8.57
C GLY A 18 45.25 8.55 8.30
N ILE A 19 45.74 8.50 7.07
CA ILE A 19 46.98 7.79 6.73
C ILE A 19 48.02 8.80 6.26
N LYS A 20 48.62 9.51 7.21
CA LYS A 20 49.91 10.18 7.03
C LYS A 20 50.99 9.41 7.78
N GLU A 21 51.89 8.83 6.98
CA GLU A 21 53.33 8.71 7.20
C GLU A 21 53.81 8.37 8.62
N LYS A 22 54.16 7.10 8.83
CA LYS A 22 55.33 6.73 9.61
C LYS A 22 56.29 5.94 8.73
N ASP A 23 57.44 6.55 8.50
CA ASP A 23 58.56 5.99 7.76
C ASP A 23 59.25 4.84 8.51
N SER A 24 59.75 3.91 7.70
CA SER A 24 60.86 3.00 7.94
C SER A 24 60.71 1.94 9.05
N THR A 25 60.47 0.69 8.62
CA THR A 25 61.37 -0.43 8.93
C THR A 25 61.08 -1.61 7.99
N SER A 26 62.15 -2.14 7.43
CA SER A 26 62.20 -3.23 6.46
C SER A 26 61.61 -4.54 6.99
N LEU A 27 60.50 -4.99 6.42
CA LEU A 27 60.06 -6.39 6.49
C LEU A 27 59.61 -6.83 5.10
N LYS A 28 60.39 -7.73 4.51
CA LYS A 28 60.02 -8.53 3.34
C LYS A 28 58.80 -9.39 3.71
N ASN A 29 57.60 -8.88 3.48
CA ASN A 29 56.38 -9.70 3.49
C ASN A 29 55.91 -9.87 2.05
N GLY A 30 55.81 -11.14 1.64
CA GLY A 30 55.38 -11.54 0.32
C GLY A 30 54.07 -10.87 -0.07
N PHE A 31 54.00 -10.47 -1.34
CA PHE A 31 52.77 -10.03 -2.00
C PHE A 31 51.66 -11.07 -1.73
N VAL A 32 50.78 -10.78 -0.77
CA VAL A 32 49.43 -11.36 -0.82
C VAL A 32 48.76 -10.63 -1.97
N PRO A 33 48.44 -11.29 -3.10
CA PRO A 33 47.87 -10.59 -4.22
C PRO A 33 46.48 -10.12 -3.78
N SER A 34 46.37 -8.83 -3.42
CA SER A 34 45.13 -8.16 -3.01
C SER A 34 43.96 -8.76 -3.77
N ALA A 35 43.07 -9.45 -3.06
CA ALA A 35 41.89 -10.05 -3.64
C ALA A 35 40.95 -8.91 -4.03
N THR A 36 41.10 -8.39 -5.24
CA THR A 36 40.23 -7.34 -5.77
C THR A 36 38.91 -7.95 -6.25
N ILE A 37 37.85 -7.14 -6.28
CA ILE A 37 36.51 -7.53 -6.75
C ILE A 37 36.54 -8.18 -8.15
N GLU A 38 37.52 -7.84 -8.99
CA GLU A 38 37.73 -8.41 -10.32
C GLU A 38 37.97 -9.92 -10.32
N LYS A 39 38.55 -10.46 -9.25
CA LYS A 39 38.85 -11.89 -9.07
C LYS A 39 37.63 -12.71 -8.64
N LEU A 40 36.51 -12.06 -8.31
CA LEU A 40 35.30 -12.77 -7.93
C LEU A 40 34.72 -13.54 -9.12
N PRO A 41 34.17 -14.76 -8.90
CA PRO A 41 33.43 -15.49 -9.92
C PRO A 41 32.19 -14.72 -10.37
N ASP A 42 31.81 -14.87 -11.64
CA ASP A 42 30.67 -14.17 -12.24
C ASP A 42 29.36 -14.39 -11.47
N LYS A 43 29.16 -15.59 -10.93
CA LYS A 43 27.99 -15.92 -10.09
C LYS A 43 27.94 -15.10 -8.80
N VAL A 44 29.09 -14.80 -8.19
CA VAL A 44 29.18 -14.00 -6.98
C VAL A 44 28.94 -12.52 -7.31
N LEU A 45 29.54 -12.03 -8.40
CA LEU A 45 29.28 -10.67 -8.88
C LEU A 45 27.81 -10.46 -9.25
N LEU A 46 27.19 -11.42 -9.93
CA LEU A 46 25.78 -11.40 -10.23
C LEU A 46 24.94 -11.31 -8.94
N LEU A 47 25.24 -12.14 -7.94
CA LEU A 47 24.57 -12.09 -6.64
C LEU A 47 24.75 -10.72 -5.96
N ILE A 48 25.94 -10.15 -6.00
CA ILE A 48 26.18 -8.79 -5.49
C ILE A 48 25.29 -7.78 -6.23
N PHE A 49 25.17 -7.90 -7.56
CA PHE A 49 24.37 -6.99 -8.36
C PHE A 49 22.86 -7.10 -8.07
N THR A 50 22.36 -8.23 -7.56
CA THR A 50 20.94 -8.37 -7.17
C THR A 50 20.52 -7.46 -6.01
N TYR A 51 21.48 -6.94 -5.22
CA TYR A 51 21.22 -6.01 -4.13
C TYR A 51 21.16 -4.54 -4.58
N LEU A 52 21.43 -4.27 -5.87
CA LEU A 52 21.50 -2.91 -6.41
C LEU A 52 20.23 -2.59 -7.21
N PRO A 53 19.73 -1.34 -7.16
CA PRO A 53 18.60 -0.93 -7.99
C PRO A 53 19.00 -0.86 -9.46
N HIS A 54 18.04 -1.00 -10.37
CA HIS A 54 18.33 -1.10 -11.82
C HIS A 54 19.11 0.09 -12.38
N LYS A 55 18.89 1.30 -11.84
CA LYS A 55 19.68 2.49 -12.20
C LYS A 55 21.18 2.30 -11.96
N GLU A 56 21.55 1.70 -10.83
CA GLU A 56 22.94 1.38 -10.51
C GLU A 56 23.44 0.21 -11.38
N ILE A 57 22.64 -0.83 -11.61
CA ILE A 57 23.00 -1.92 -12.53
C ILE A 57 23.34 -1.39 -13.93
N GLY A 58 22.59 -0.38 -14.41
CA GLY A 58 22.89 0.32 -15.65
C GLY A 58 24.25 1.06 -15.65
N ARG A 59 24.67 1.60 -14.50
CA ARG A 59 25.99 2.23 -14.34
C ARG A 59 27.11 1.20 -14.27
N LEU A 60 26.90 0.07 -13.58
CA LEU A 60 27.87 -1.04 -13.51
C LEU A 60 28.26 -1.55 -14.90
N ALA A 61 27.32 -1.55 -15.84
CA ALA A 61 27.57 -1.95 -17.22
C ALA A 61 28.62 -1.07 -17.96
N ARG A 62 28.98 0.09 -17.41
CA ARG A 62 29.98 1.01 -17.97
C ARG A 62 31.37 0.84 -17.39
N VAL A 63 31.54 0.00 -16.35
CA VAL A 63 32.81 -0.15 -15.63
C VAL A 63 33.82 -0.94 -16.45
N CYS A 64 33.47 -2.15 -16.90
CA CYS A 64 34.33 -2.98 -17.75
C CYS A 64 33.51 -3.98 -18.58
N LYS A 65 34.14 -4.69 -19.52
CA LYS A 65 33.46 -5.68 -20.39
C LYS A 65 32.80 -6.81 -19.59
N LYS A 66 33.47 -7.29 -18.54
CA LYS A 66 32.95 -8.35 -17.65
C LYS A 66 31.69 -7.89 -16.94
N TRP A 67 31.71 -6.70 -16.34
CA TRP A 67 30.56 -6.15 -15.62
C TRP A 67 29.41 -5.85 -16.58
N ARG A 68 29.71 -5.35 -17.79
CA ARG A 68 28.69 -5.19 -18.84
C ARG A 68 27.97 -6.48 -19.16
N MET A 69 28.69 -7.59 -19.31
CA MET A 69 28.12 -8.91 -19.56
C MET A 69 27.23 -9.37 -18.40
N ILE A 70 27.70 -9.23 -17.16
CA ILE A 70 26.95 -9.63 -15.95
C ILE A 70 25.71 -8.75 -15.75
N SER A 71 25.82 -7.43 -15.93
CA SER A 71 24.70 -6.48 -15.85
C SER A 71 23.63 -6.73 -16.90
N SER A 72 23.96 -7.41 -18.01
CA SER A 72 23.00 -7.82 -19.05
C SER A 72 22.30 -9.14 -18.74
N ASP A 73 22.67 -9.85 -17.68
CA ASP A 73 22.02 -11.10 -17.30
C ASP A 73 20.55 -10.88 -16.91
N SER A 74 19.64 -11.61 -17.55
CA SER A 74 18.20 -11.44 -17.38
C SER A 74 17.69 -11.70 -15.96
N ARG A 75 18.44 -12.42 -15.13
CA ARG A 75 18.09 -12.66 -13.73
C ARG A 75 18.14 -11.38 -12.88
N LEU A 76 18.85 -10.36 -13.34
CA LEU A 76 18.86 -9.03 -12.72
C LEU A 76 17.64 -8.17 -13.08
N TRP A 77 16.87 -8.56 -14.10
CA TRP A 77 15.79 -7.76 -14.69
C TRP A 77 14.44 -8.48 -14.55
N THR A 78 14.21 -9.16 -13.42
CA THR A 78 12.98 -9.95 -13.21
C THR A 78 11.75 -9.08 -12.93
N HIS A 79 11.93 -7.88 -12.35
CA HIS A 79 10.85 -6.96 -11.99
C HIS A 79 11.18 -5.54 -12.44
N VAL A 80 10.71 -5.11 -13.61
CA VAL A 80 11.11 -3.84 -14.21
C VAL A 80 9.97 -2.84 -14.15
N SER A 81 10.14 -1.75 -13.42
CA SER A 81 9.27 -0.58 -13.55
C SER A 81 9.93 0.44 -14.47
N LEU A 82 9.21 0.93 -15.49
CA LEU A 82 9.67 2.03 -16.36
C LEU A 82 9.08 3.39 -15.96
N ARG A 83 8.46 3.49 -14.78
CA ARG A 83 8.04 4.75 -14.17
C ARG A 83 9.26 5.39 -13.49
N PRO A 84 9.75 6.55 -13.98
CA PRO A 84 11.01 7.15 -13.51
C PRO A 84 11.01 7.45 -12.01
N ASP A 85 9.87 7.86 -11.48
CA ASP A 85 9.70 8.23 -10.07
C ASP A 85 9.82 7.03 -9.12
N ILE A 86 9.65 5.81 -9.64
CA ILE A 86 9.65 4.57 -8.85
C ILE A 86 11.00 3.87 -8.96
N SER A 87 11.45 3.54 -10.18
CA SER A 87 12.66 2.72 -10.38
C SER A 87 13.91 3.54 -10.67
N GLY A 88 13.76 4.82 -10.99
CA GLY A 88 14.82 5.65 -11.54
C GLY A 88 15.28 5.24 -12.95
N LEU A 89 14.61 4.28 -13.59
CA LEU A 89 14.79 3.95 -15.00
C LEU A 89 13.85 4.83 -15.83
N HIS A 90 14.44 5.51 -16.81
CA HIS A 90 13.68 6.29 -17.77
C HIS A 90 14.07 5.84 -19.18
N VAL A 91 13.08 5.42 -19.95
CA VAL A 91 13.23 5.02 -21.34
C VAL A 91 12.41 5.97 -22.18
N THR A 92 13.07 6.80 -22.97
CA THR A 92 12.43 7.88 -23.76
C THR A 92 12.01 7.46 -25.16
N ASN A 93 12.44 6.29 -25.63
CA ASN A 93 12.19 5.84 -26.99
C ASN A 93 11.86 4.33 -27.02
N ILE A 94 10.85 3.97 -27.80
CA ILE A 94 10.41 2.61 -28.09
C ILE A 94 11.56 1.73 -28.59
N GLU A 95 12.41 2.22 -29.49
CA GLU A 95 13.54 1.43 -30.02
C GLU A 95 14.50 0.97 -28.91
N THR A 96 14.73 1.86 -27.93
CA THR A 96 15.56 1.52 -26.77
C THR A 96 14.87 0.47 -25.90
N LEU A 97 13.56 0.56 -25.71
CA LEU A 97 12.81 -0.46 -24.98
C LEU A 97 12.86 -1.82 -25.69
N LEU A 98 12.65 -1.87 -27.00
CA LEU A 98 12.73 -3.09 -27.79
C LEU A 98 14.11 -3.76 -27.69
N ALA A 99 15.19 -2.94 -27.74
CA ALA A 99 16.54 -3.43 -27.51
C ALA A 99 16.74 -3.97 -26.07
N LEU A 100 16.18 -3.32 -25.05
CA LEU A 100 16.26 -3.78 -23.67
C LEU A 100 15.50 -5.09 -23.45
N ILE A 101 14.31 -5.24 -24.05
CA ILE A 101 13.52 -6.47 -24.02
C ILE A 101 14.35 -7.63 -24.59
N SER A 102 14.99 -7.40 -25.74
CA SER A 102 15.80 -8.41 -26.43
C SER A 102 17.11 -8.76 -25.72
N VAL A 103 17.81 -7.76 -25.16
CA VAL A 103 19.18 -7.94 -24.65
C VAL A 103 19.23 -8.20 -23.15
N ARG A 104 18.29 -7.65 -22.37
CA ARG A 104 18.34 -7.68 -20.91
C ARG A 104 17.15 -8.39 -20.27
N PHE A 105 15.92 -8.06 -20.65
CA PHE A 105 14.75 -8.58 -19.92
C PHE A 105 14.55 -10.07 -20.22
N GLY A 106 14.42 -10.41 -21.50
CA GLY A 106 14.34 -11.78 -21.99
C GLY A 106 13.31 -12.65 -21.23
N PRO A 107 13.57 -13.97 -21.12
CA PRO A 107 12.58 -14.91 -20.58
C PRO A 107 12.45 -14.88 -19.06
N SER A 108 13.37 -14.22 -18.34
CA SER A 108 13.35 -14.15 -16.87
C SER A 108 12.44 -13.03 -16.34
N LEU A 109 12.00 -12.10 -17.18
CA LEU A 109 11.09 -11.01 -16.80
C LEU A 109 9.76 -11.60 -16.31
N ARG A 110 9.35 -11.20 -15.10
CA ARG A 110 8.10 -11.63 -14.45
C ARG A 110 7.13 -10.49 -14.21
N TYR A 111 7.64 -9.27 -14.04
CA TYR A 111 6.88 -8.07 -13.75
C TYR A 111 7.35 -6.91 -14.62
N ILE A 112 6.41 -6.20 -15.25
CA ILE A 112 6.69 -4.98 -16.00
C ILE A 112 5.64 -3.90 -15.77
N GLU A 113 6.08 -2.66 -15.66
CA GLU A 113 5.22 -1.47 -15.69
C GLU A 113 5.57 -0.60 -16.88
N LEU A 114 4.55 -0.23 -17.65
CA LEU A 114 4.69 0.62 -18.83
C LEU A 114 3.95 1.95 -18.61
N PRO A 115 4.64 3.10 -18.67
CA PRO A 115 3.99 4.39 -18.82
C PRO A 115 3.37 4.50 -20.21
N ILE A 116 2.33 5.34 -20.35
CA ILE A 116 1.54 5.51 -21.58
C ILE A 116 2.37 5.62 -22.86
N GLU A 117 3.46 6.39 -22.83
CA GLU A 117 4.36 6.65 -23.97
C GLU A 117 4.99 5.38 -24.56
N LEU A 118 5.06 4.30 -23.78
CA LEU A 118 5.68 3.04 -24.15
C LEU A 118 4.64 1.94 -24.44
N ILE A 119 3.35 2.20 -24.25
CA ILE A 119 2.28 1.24 -24.50
C ILE A 119 1.88 1.28 -25.98
N THR A 120 2.60 0.51 -26.80
CA THR A 120 2.33 0.37 -28.23
C THR A 120 2.18 -1.10 -28.63
N HIS A 121 1.54 -1.39 -29.75
CA HIS A 121 1.36 -2.77 -30.20
C HIS A 121 2.70 -3.50 -30.40
N THR A 122 3.73 -2.82 -30.92
CA THR A 122 5.06 -3.40 -31.16
C THR A 122 5.73 -3.83 -29.86
N VAL A 123 5.69 -2.99 -28.82
CA VAL A 123 6.24 -3.29 -27.49
C VAL A 123 5.51 -4.48 -26.86
N LEU A 124 4.17 -4.47 -26.90
CA LEU A 124 3.36 -5.55 -26.33
C LEU A 124 3.59 -6.89 -27.02
N GLN A 125 3.76 -6.87 -28.35
CA GLN A 125 4.11 -8.06 -29.13
C GLN A 125 5.51 -8.57 -28.75
N GLU A 126 6.50 -7.69 -28.69
CA GLU A 126 7.87 -8.08 -28.34
C GLU A 126 7.96 -8.67 -26.92
N LEU A 127 7.21 -8.11 -25.96
CA LEU A 127 7.06 -8.68 -24.62
C LEU A 127 6.42 -10.07 -24.68
N ALA A 128 5.38 -10.27 -25.49
CA ALA A 128 4.75 -11.57 -25.65
C ALA A 128 5.71 -12.63 -26.21
N TYR A 129 6.57 -12.24 -27.17
CA TYR A 129 7.52 -13.15 -27.81
C TYR A 129 8.75 -13.46 -26.95
N LYS A 130 9.32 -12.45 -26.27
CA LYS A 130 10.60 -12.59 -25.55
C LYS A 130 10.43 -12.90 -24.07
N CYS A 131 9.38 -12.41 -23.43
CA CYS A 131 9.18 -12.47 -21.98
C CYS A 131 8.17 -13.56 -21.59
N THR A 132 8.52 -14.81 -21.86
CA THR A 132 7.62 -15.98 -21.68
C THR A 132 7.34 -16.35 -20.23
N SER A 133 8.01 -15.73 -19.24
CA SER A 133 7.71 -15.87 -17.81
C SER A 133 6.96 -14.67 -17.23
N LEU A 134 6.49 -13.75 -18.08
CA LEU A 134 5.76 -12.57 -17.63
C LEU A 134 4.44 -12.98 -17.00
N THR A 135 4.26 -12.61 -15.74
CA THR A 135 3.09 -12.96 -14.92
C THR A 135 2.35 -11.73 -14.40
N HIS A 136 3.02 -10.59 -14.33
CA HIS A 136 2.47 -9.34 -13.83
C HIS A 136 2.73 -8.22 -14.85
N MET A 137 1.70 -7.46 -15.16
CA MET A 137 1.80 -6.32 -16.06
C MET A 137 0.96 -5.16 -15.53
N LEU A 138 1.58 -3.98 -15.45
CA LEU A 138 0.89 -2.72 -15.22
C LEU A 138 0.95 -1.86 -16.47
N LEU A 139 -0.21 -1.40 -16.92
CA LEU A 139 -0.38 -0.48 -18.03
C LEU A 139 -0.93 0.83 -17.50
N ASP A 140 -0.11 1.88 -17.51
CA ASP A 140 -0.48 3.18 -16.98
C ASP A 140 -1.03 4.08 -18.08
N PHE A 141 -2.37 4.19 -18.17
CA PHE A 141 -3.06 5.14 -19.04
C PHE A 141 -3.57 6.37 -18.30
N SER A 142 -3.19 6.61 -17.04
CA SER A 142 -3.77 7.65 -16.17
C SER A 142 -3.61 9.09 -16.66
N THR A 143 -2.70 9.32 -17.62
CA THR A 143 -2.45 10.62 -18.26
C THR A 143 -2.76 10.60 -19.76
N ALA A 144 -3.32 9.51 -20.27
CA ALA A 144 -3.63 9.36 -21.68
C ALA A 144 -4.78 10.29 -22.08
N MET A 145 -4.54 11.10 -23.12
CA MET A 145 -5.59 11.85 -23.82
C MET A 145 -6.14 11.09 -25.04
N GLN A 146 -5.34 10.20 -25.60
CA GLN A 146 -5.69 9.36 -26.73
C GLN A 146 -4.91 8.04 -26.64
N LEU A 147 -5.49 6.96 -27.14
CA LEU A 147 -4.80 5.68 -27.28
C LEU A 147 -4.01 5.58 -28.58
N HIS A 148 -2.89 4.87 -28.52
CA HIS A 148 -2.22 4.39 -29.73
C HIS A 148 -3.12 3.46 -30.55
N ASP A 149 -2.83 3.34 -31.85
CA ASP A 149 -3.51 2.37 -32.69
C ASP A 149 -3.03 0.93 -32.38
N PHE A 150 -3.98 0.10 -31.97
CA PHE A 150 -3.78 -1.33 -31.67
C PHE A 150 -4.39 -2.25 -32.73
N SER A 151 -4.72 -1.73 -33.92
CA SER A 151 -5.28 -2.52 -35.03
C SER A 151 -4.39 -3.70 -35.41
N ASP A 152 -3.07 -3.52 -35.38
CA ASP A 152 -2.05 -4.52 -35.71
C ASP A 152 -1.61 -5.38 -34.51
N LEU A 153 -2.23 -5.23 -33.34
CA LEU A 153 -1.93 -6.06 -32.18
C LEU A 153 -2.46 -7.49 -32.40
N GLN A 154 -1.55 -8.41 -32.68
CA GLN A 154 -1.85 -9.82 -32.94
C GLN A 154 -1.56 -10.76 -31.75
N THR A 155 -0.60 -10.40 -30.91
CA THR A 155 -0.16 -11.23 -29.78
C THR A 155 0.01 -10.40 -28.54
N PHE A 156 -0.33 -10.98 -27.40
CA PHE A 156 -0.22 -10.35 -26.08
C PHE A 156 0.26 -11.39 -25.06
N PRO A 157 0.96 -11.00 -23.97
CA PRO A 157 1.42 -11.95 -22.96
C PRO A 157 0.25 -12.75 -22.35
N SER A 158 0.32 -14.08 -22.47
CA SER A 158 -0.80 -14.98 -22.14
C SER A 158 -0.64 -15.74 -20.81
N ARG A 159 0.49 -15.58 -20.12
CA ARG A 159 0.76 -16.20 -18.80
C ARG A 159 0.56 -15.23 -17.63
N LEU A 160 -0.10 -14.10 -17.89
CA LEU A 160 -0.41 -13.13 -16.87
C LEU A 160 -1.34 -13.74 -15.83
N ARG A 161 -0.98 -13.55 -14.55
CA ARG A 161 -1.81 -13.82 -13.38
C ARG A 161 -2.37 -12.54 -12.79
N THR A 162 -1.60 -11.46 -12.88
CA THR A 162 -1.96 -10.14 -12.37
C THR A 162 -1.88 -9.11 -13.47
N MET A 163 -2.97 -8.36 -13.65
CA MET A 163 -3.00 -7.22 -14.57
C MET A 163 -3.50 -5.99 -13.83
N CYS A 164 -2.76 -4.89 -13.98
CA CYS A 164 -3.16 -3.58 -13.49
C CYS A 164 -3.32 -2.62 -14.67
N ILE A 165 -4.45 -1.93 -14.73
CA ILE A 165 -4.73 -0.89 -15.71
C ILE A 165 -5.07 0.38 -14.94
N CYS A 166 -4.20 1.38 -15.03
CA CYS A 166 -4.54 2.73 -14.58
C CYS A 166 -5.34 3.40 -15.70
N LEU A 167 -6.57 3.81 -15.40
CA LEU A 167 -7.51 4.38 -16.34
C LEU A 167 -7.37 5.90 -16.34
N SER A 168 -7.60 6.50 -17.52
CA SER A 168 -7.87 7.93 -17.67
C SER A 168 -9.33 8.10 -18.02
N GLU A 169 -9.95 9.18 -17.53
CA GLU A 169 -11.38 9.48 -17.71
C GLU A 169 -11.74 9.86 -19.14
N VAL A 170 -10.76 10.23 -19.98
CA VAL A 170 -11.01 10.75 -21.34
C VAL A 170 -10.86 9.71 -22.45
N ILE A 171 -10.41 8.49 -22.15
CA ILE A 171 -10.11 7.47 -23.18
C ILE A 171 -11.05 6.27 -23.13
N PHE A 172 -11.43 5.76 -24.31
CA PHE A 172 -12.22 4.53 -24.43
C PHE A 172 -11.32 3.33 -24.77
N MET A 173 -11.29 2.34 -23.89
CA MET A 173 -10.41 1.18 -24.00
C MET A 173 -10.99 0.05 -24.87
N GLU A 174 -12.19 0.17 -25.44
CA GLU A 174 -12.86 -0.94 -26.12
C GLU A 174 -12.01 -1.55 -27.25
N GLY A 175 -11.40 -0.71 -28.10
CA GLY A 175 -10.57 -1.16 -29.21
C GLY A 175 -9.37 -2.00 -28.76
N PHE A 176 -8.69 -1.53 -27.71
CA PHE A 176 -7.58 -2.25 -27.09
C PHE A 176 -8.04 -3.54 -26.40
N MET A 177 -9.07 -3.47 -25.57
CA MET A 177 -9.59 -4.63 -24.81
C MET A 177 -10.05 -5.76 -25.73
N ARG A 178 -10.70 -5.43 -26.86
CA ARG A 178 -11.11 -6.41 -27.87
C ARG A 178 -9.94 -7.25 -28.40
N LYS A 179 -8.76 -6.65 -28.51
CA LYS A 179 -7.54 -7.34 -28.97
C LYS A 179 -6.97 -8.27 -27.90
N ILE A 180 -7.14 -7.95 -26.62
CA ILE A 180 -6.49 -8.69 -25.54
C ILE A 180 -7.36 -9.72 -24.80
N TYR A 181 -8.70 -9.69 -24.96
CA TYR A 181 -9.61 -10.59 -24.23
C TYR A 181 -9.23 -12.08 -24.31
N ASN A 182 -8.77 -12.56 -25.47
CA ASN A 182 -8.41 -13.96 -25.66
C ASN A 182 -7.10 -14.37 -24.95
N PHE A 183 -6.32 -13.40 -24.48
CA PHE A 183 -5.00 -13.64 -23.85
C PHE A 183 -5.05 -13.56 -22.32
N ILE A 184 -6.12 -13.03 -21.73
CA ILE A 184 -6.20 -12.72 -20.29
C ILE A 184 -7.05 -13.70 -19.48
N ASN A 185 -7.38 -14.88 -20.04
CA ASN A 185 -8.19 -15.90 -19.36
C ASN A 185 -7.56 -16.48 -18.08
N GLY A 186 -6.23 -16.39 -17.96
CA GLY A 186 -5.46 -16.89 -16.82
C GLY A 186 -5.35 -15.90 -15.65
N LEU A 187 -5.95 -14.71 -15.75
CA LEU A 187 -5.88 -13.71 -14.69
C LEU A 187 -6.58 -14.22 -13.42
N GLU A 188 -5.87 -14.10 -12.31
CA GLU A 188 -6.35 -14.34 -10.95
C GLU A 188 -6.58 -13.01 -10.20
N VAL A 189 -5.80 -11.98 -10.54
CA VAL A 189 -5.82 -10.66 -9.91
C VAL A 189 -5.99 -9.58 -10.97
N LEU A 190 -7.01 -8.74 -10.80
CA LEU A 190 -7.27 -7.60 -11.69
C LEU A 190 -7.38 -6.31 -10.89
N HIS A 191 -6.58 -5.32 -11.28
CA HIS A 191 -6.68 -3.96 -10.79
C HIS A 191 -7.13 -3.03 -11.92
N LEU A 192 -8.21 -2.31 -11.69
CA LEU A 192 -8.63 -1.17 -12.48
C LEU A 192 -8.57 0.04 -11.55
N ILE A 193 -7.68 0.99 -11.85
CA ILE A 193 -7.38 2.13 -10.97
C ILE A 193 -7.75 3.41 -11.72
N GLY A 194 -8.79 4.11 -11.27
CA GLY A 194 -9.20 5.40 -11.81
C GLY A 194 -8.46 6.59 -11.20
N THR A 195 -8.74 7.78 -11.71
CA THR A 195 -8.12 9.05 -11.33
C THR A 195 -8.97 9.89 -10.36
N TYR A 196 -9.53 9.26 -9.32
CA TYR A 196 -10.38 9.93 -8.33
C TYR A 196 -9.80 11.23 -7.75
N GLU A 197 -8.47 11.33 -7.59
CA GLU A 197 -7.81 12.53 -7.05
C GLU A 197 -7.84 13.75 -7.98
N LYS A 198 -8.27 13.60 -9.25
CA LYS A 198 -8.27 14.66 -10.26
C LYS A 198 -9.66 15.19 -10.61
N VAL A 199 -10.73 14.66 -9.99
CA VAL A 199 -12.10 15.07 -10.29
C VAL A 199 -12.30 16.51 -9.82
N THR A 200 -12.38 17.44 -10.78
CA THR A 200 -12.86 18.80 -10.56
C THR A 200 -14.38 18.76 -10.34
N GLU A 201 -14.92 19.66 -9.53
CA GLU A 201 -16.36 19.74 -9.18
C GLU A 201 -17.30 20.03 -10.39
N GLU A 202 -16.76 20.06 -11.61
CA GLU A 202 -17.55 20.25 -12.82
C GLU A 202 -18.28 18.95 -13.18
N GLU A 203 -19.57 19.08 -13.51
CA GLU A 203 -20.46 17.99 -13.91
C GLU A 203 -20.02 17.41 -15.27
N GLU A 204 -18.92 16.66 -15.30
CA GLU A 204 -18.47 15.95 -16.48
C GLU A 204 -19.34 14.69 -16.72
N GLU A 205 -19.66 14.43 -17.99
CA GLU A 205 -20.36 13.22 -18.39
C GLU A 205 -19.52 11.98 -18.01
N ILE A 206 -20.10 11.11 -17.18
CA ILE A 206 -19.42 9.91 -16.70
C ILE A 206 -19.47 8.82 -17.77
N TYR A 207 -18.35 8.55 -18.42
CA TYR A 207 -18.23 7.50 -19.43
C TYR A 207 -17.68 6.17 -18.87
N GLU A 208 -18.24 5.05 -19.36
CA GLU A 208 -17.67 3.72 -19.14
C GLU A 208 -16.44 3.55 -20.04
N VAL A 209 -15.25 3.85 -19.52
CA VAL A 209 -13.98 3.74 -20.27
C VAL A 209 -13.58 2.29 -20.56
N ILE A 210 -14.09 1.33 -19.78
CA ILE A 210 -13.86 -0.10 -19.95
C ILE A 210 -15.14 -0.89 -19.71
N ASN A 211 -15.52 -1.72 -20.67
CA ASN A 211 -16.76 -2.48 -20.60
C ASN A 211 -16.64 -3.72 -19.70
N ILE A 212 -17.07 -3.62 -18.44
CA ILE A 212 -16.92 -4.73 -17.47
C ILE A 212 -17.83 -5.91 -17.83
N HIS A 213 -18.98 -5.65 -18.46
CA HIS A 213 -19.93 -6.66 -18.91
C HIS A 213 -19.35 -7.61 -19.97
N LYS A 214 -18.47 -7.11 -20.85
CA LYS A 214 -17.69 -7.92 -21.80
C LYS A 214 -16.44 -8.51 -21.13
N LEU A 215 -15.76 -7.73 -20.31
CA LEU A 215 -14.54 -8.15 -19.61
C LEU A 215 -14.75 -9.40 -18.79
N LYS A 216 -15.84 -9.48 -17.99
CA LYS A 216 -16.09 -10.61 -17.08
C LYS A 216 -15.94 -11.98 -17.75
N SER A 217 -16.36 -12.11 -19.01
CA SER A 217 -16.35 -13.37 -19.77
C SER A 217 -14.93 -13.77 -20.18
N ALA A 218 -14.03 -12.79 -20.32
CA ALA A 218 -12.63 -13.01 -20.65
C ALA A 218 -11.78 -13.38 -19.42
N VAL A 219 -12.26 -13.15 -18.20
CA VAL A 219 -11.51 -13.34 -16.94
C VAL A 219 -12.26 -14.22 -15.92
N PRO A 220 -12.62 -15.47 -16.25
CA PRO A 220 -13.46 -16.31 -15.39
C PRO A 220 -12.77 -16.78 -14.09
N ASN A 221 -11.43 -16.68 -14.01
CA ASN A 221 -10.63 -17.21 -12.90
C ASN A 221 -10.28 -16.15 -11.83
N LEU A 222 -10.89 -14.96 -11.88
CA LEU A 222 -10.58 -13.91 -10.93
C LEU A 222 -10.92 -14.30 -9.49
N ARG A 223 -9.95 -14.05 -8.62
CA ARG A 223 -10.01 -14.24 -7.16
C ARG A 223 -9.94 -12.90 -6.44
N VAL A 224 -9.10 -11.99 -6.92
CA VAL A 224 -8.93 -10.65 -6.34
C VAL A 224 -9.26 -9.60 -7.40
N VAL A 225 -10.22 -8.74 -7.10
CA VAL A 225 -10.57 -7.60 -7.95
C VAL A 225 -10.47 -6.33 -7.13
N ASN A 226 -9.72 -5.36 -7.65
CA ASN A 226 -9.62 -4.03 -7.09
C ASN A 226 -10.07 -3.00 -8.13
N LEU A 227 -11.22 -2.38 -7.88
CA LEU A 227 -11.77 -1.26 -8.62
C LEU A 227 -11.59 -0.03 -7.72
N PHE A 228 -10.55 0.76 -7.95
CA PHE A 228 -10.23 1.89 -7.09
C PHE A 228 -10.56 3.20 -7.80
N GLY A 229 -11.40 4.04 -7.21
CA GLY A 229 -11.64 5.40 -7.71
C GLY A 229 -12.26 5.45 -9.10
N ILE A 230 -13.09 4.46 -9.45
CA ILE A 230 -13.75 4.40 -10.75
C ILE A 230 -15.17 4.96 -10.65
N ILE A 231 -15.35 6.17 -11.19
CA ILE A 231 -16.58 6.96 -11.05
C ILE A 231 -17.83 6.36 -11.73
N PHE A 232 -17.66 5.48 -12.73
CA PHE A 232 -18.78 4.84 -13.44
C PHE A 232 -19.20 3.50 -12.84
N VAL A 233 -18.42 2.92 -11.93
CA VAL A 233 -18.71 1.59 -11.35
C VAL A 233 -19.88 1.67 -10.38
N ASP A 234 -20.89 0.84 -10.64
CA ASP A 234 -22.13 0.72 -9.87
C ASP A 234 -22.45 -0.76 -9.55
N ASP A 235 -23.62 -1.00 -8.95
CA ASP A 235 -24.11 -2.32 -8.58
C ASP A 235 -24.25 -3.30 -9.76
N SER A 236 -24.55 -2.83 -10.98
CA SER A 236 -24.69 -3.68 -12.17
C SER A 236 -23.34 -4.30 -12.57
N HIS A 237 -22.25 -3.54 -12.44
CA HIS A 237 -20.90 -4.01 -12.73
C HIS A 237 -20.44 -5.06 -11.71
N VAL A 238 -20.73 -4.85 -10.43
CA VAL A 238 -20.44 -5.82 -9.37
C VAL A 238 -21.30 -7.08 -9.54
N GLU A 239 -22.57 -6.93 -9.92
CA GLU A 239 -23.42 -8.07 -10.26
C GLU A 239 -22.81 -8.86 -11.43
N ALA A 240 -22.40 -8.17 -12.49
CA ALA A 240 -21.78 -8.76 -13.67
C ALA A 240 -20.55 -9.59 -13.27
N LEU A 241 -19.64 -9.02 -12.47
CA LEU A 241 -18.48 -9.76 -11.95
C LEU A 241 -18.89 -10.98 -11.13
N SER A 242 -19.82 -10.83 -10.18
CA SER A 242 -20.29 -11.93 -9.32
C SER A 242 -20.97 -13.07 -10.09
N SER A 243 -21.54 -12.79 -11.26
CA SER A 243 -22.23 -13.78 -12.11
C SER A 243 -21.29 -14.76 -12.80
N ASN A 244 -20.05 -14.34 -13.09
CA ASN A 244 -19.06 -15.15 -13.83
C ASN A 244 -17.87 -15.55 -12.94
N CYS A 245 -17.42 -14.65 -12.06
CA CYS A 245 -16.25 -14.84 -11.21
C CYS A 245 -16.67 -15.42 -9.84
N ILE A 246 -17.23 -16.62 -9.82
CA ILE A 246 -17.73 -17.24 -8.57
C ILE A 246 -16.61 -17.61 -7.57
N GLN A 247 -15.34 -17.56 -8.01
CA GLN A 247 -14.15 -17.82 -7.21
C GLN A 247 -13.63 -16.59 -6.46
N LEU A 248 -14.35 -15.46 -6.53
CA LEU A 248 -13.96 -14.23 -5.84
C LEU A 248 -13.73 -14.46 -4.35
N GLU A 249 -12.56 -14.01 -3.91
CA GLU A 249 -11.99 -14.11 -2.59
C GLU A 249 -11.83 -12.73 -1.95
N CYS A 250 -11.55 -11.71 -2.78
CA CYS A 250 -11.46 -10.30 -2.39
C CYS A 250 -12.08 -9.39 -3.45
N LEU A 251 -12.94 -8.49 -3.02
CA LEU A 251 -13.47 -7.41 -3.85
C LEU A 251 -13.22 -6.07 -3.15
N ALA A 252 -12.48 -5.19 -3.81
CA ALA A 252 -12.30 -3.81 -3.40
C ALA A 252 -12.96 -2.89 -4.43
N ILE A 253 -13.82 -2.00 -3.96
CA ILE A 253 -14.57 -1.00 -4.74
C ILE A 253 -14.46 0.37 -4.09
N ASN A 254 -13.30 0.67 -3.50
CA ASN A 254 -13.06 1.90 -2.76
C ASN A 254 -13.19 3.12 -3.70
N PHE A 255 -13.82 4.19 -3.21
CA PHE A 255 -14.04 5.44 -3.94
C PHE A 255 -14.90 5.28 -5.21
N CYS A 256 -15.77 4.26 -5.26
CA CYS A 256 -16.75 4.06 -6.32
C CYS A 256 -18.12 4.62 -5.90
N ASN A 257 -18.32 5.93 -6.04
CA ASN A 257 -19.47 6.65 -5.47
C ASN A 257 -20.85 6.21 -6.01
N LYS A 258 -20.93 5.60 -7.20
CA LYS A 258 -22.21 5.09 -7.74
C LYS A 258 -22.67 3.76 -7.15
N PHE A 259 -21.82 3.08 -6.39
CA PHE A 259 -22.18 1.82 -5.75
C PHE A 259 -23.07 2.06 -4.52
N THR A 260 -24.27 1.47 -4.53
CA THR A 260 -25.30 1.65 -3.48
C THR A 260 -25.53 0.41 -2.61
N GLY A 261 -24.97 -0.73 -3.00
CA GLY A 261 -25.05 -1.99 -2.26
C GLY A 261 -26.26 -2.86 -2.59
N SER A 262 -27.13 -2.48 -3.52
CA SER A 262 -28.31 -3.26 -3.93
C SER A 262 -27.98 -4.69 -4.37
N THR A 263 -26.78 -4.91 -4.91
CA THR A 263 -26.32 -6.24 -5.35
C THR A 263 -25.66 -7.08 -4.25
N LEU A 264 -25.43 -6.54 -3.04
CA LEU A 264 -24.71 -7.24 -1.96
C LEU A 264 -25.32 -8.60 -1.63
N LYS A 265 -26.65 -8.70 -1.61
CA LYS A 265 -27.35 -9.98 -1.41
C LYS A 265 -26.96 -11.01 -2.48
N LEU A 266 -26.99 -10.65 -3.75
CA LEU A 266 -26.62 -11.55 -4.86
C LEU A 266 -25.13 -11.88 -4.84
N LEU A 267 -24.27 -10.91 -4.56
CA LEU A 267 -22.82 -11.09 -4.42
C LEU A 267 -22.50 -12.17 -3.39
N LEU A 268 -23.07 -12.06 -2.18
CA LEU A 268 -22.84 -13.00 -1.08
C LEU A 268 -23.49 -14.38 -1.33
N GLN A 269 -24.55 -14.43 -2.14
CA GLN A 269 -25.17 -15.68 -2.57
C GLN A 269 -24.30 -16.43 -3.59
N ARG A 270 -23.66 -15.74 -4.53
CA ARG A 270 -22.86 -16.34 -5.61
C ARG A 270 -21.41 -16.60 -5.18
N CYS A 271 -20.76 -15.63 -4.55
CA CYS A 271 -19.32 -15.67 -4.24
C CYS A 271 -19.05 -16.25 -2.85
N LYS A 272 -19.22 -17.56 -2.68
CA LYS A 272 -19.09 -18.25 -1.38
C LYS A 272 -17.66 -18.30 -0.82
N LYS A 273 -16.66 -17.83 -1.58
CA LYS A 273 -15.26 -17.74 -1.15
C LYS A 273 -14.85 -16.33 -0.73
N LEU A 274 -15.75 -15.34 -0.81
CA LEU A 274 -15.45 -13.94 -0.53
C LEU A 274 -15.12 -13.75 0.95
N LYS A 275 -13.86 -13.41 1.24
CA LYS A 275 -13.36 -13.16 2.60
C LYS A 275 -13.08 -11.69 2.87
N SER A 276 -12.83 -10.89 1.83
CA SER A 276 -12.52 -9.46 1.97
C SER A 276 -13.41 -8.63 1.07
N LEU A 277 -14.07 -7.63 1.65
CA LEU A 277 -14.95 -6.69 0.97
C LEU A 277 -14.59 -5.27 1.42
N LEU A 278 -13.99 -4.48 0.54
CA LEU A 278 -13.55 -3.12 0.82
C LEU A 278 -14.40 -2.13 0.03
N MET A 279 -15.13 -1.26 0.73
CA MET A 279 -16.14 -0.37 0.16
C MET A 279 -16.01 1.04 0.73
N GLN A 280 -14.77 1.47 0.99
CA GLN A 280 -14.49 2.81 1.50
C GLN A 280 -15.08 3.87 0.55
N GLN A 281 -15.73 4.88 1.13
CA GLN A 281 -16.24 6.05 0.41
C GLN A 281 -17.13 5.68 -0.78
N THR A 282 -18.12 4.83 -0.51
CA THR A 282 -19.18 4.44 -1.45
C THR A 282 -20.54 4.95 -0.95
N SER A 283 -21.54 5.05 -1.83
CA SER A 283 -22.88 5.54 -1.47
C SER A 283 -23.80 4.43 -0.96
N LEU A 284 -23.30 3.57 -0.07
CA LEU A 284 -24.05 2.45 0.48
C LEU A 284 -25.35 2.93 1.13
N LYS A 285 -26.46 2.27 0.79
CA LYS A 285 -27.75 2.50 1.44
C LYS A 285 -27.98 1.47 2.53
N SER A 286 -28.42 1.95 3.69
CA SER A 286 -28.71 1.10 4.86
C SER A 286 -29.71 -0.02 4.54
N GLU A 287 -30.75 0.26 3.75
CA GLU A 287 -31.75 -0.73 3.31
C GLU A 287 -31.14 -1.91 2.54
N HIS A 288 -30.16 -1.65 1.67
CA HIS A 288 -29.51 -2.69 0.87
C HIS A 288 -28.53 -3.50 1.70
N VAL A 289 -27.78 -2.84 2.60
CA VAL A 289 -26.86 -3.50 3.53
C VAL A 289 -27.64 -4.42 4.47
N MET A 290 -28.78 -3.99 5.02
CA MET A 290 -29.62 -4.83 5.88
C MET A 290 -30.28 -5.98 5.10
N ALA A 291 -30.59 -5.82 3.82
CA ALA A 291 -31.16 -6.89 3.00
C ALA A 291 -30.18 -8.04 2.67
N ALA A 292 -28.87 -7.83 2.85
CA ALA A 292 -27.84 -8.82 2.57
C ALA A 292 -27.81 -9.95 3.62
N GLU A 293 -27.38 -11.14 3.21
CA GLU A 293 -27.37 -12.36 4.06
C GLU A 293 -26.02 -12.55 4.76
N TRP A 294 -25.63 -11.61 5.63
CA TRP A 294 -24.32 -11.59 6.31
C TRP A 294 -24.02 -12.84 7.13
N ASP A 295 -25.04 -13.46 7.70
CA ASP A 295 -24.98 -14.69 8.50
C ASP A 295 -24.50 -15.92 7.69
N LYS A 296 -24.71 -15.90 6.37
CA LYS A 296 -24.32 -17.00 5.46
C LYS A 296 -22.97 -16.80 4.80
N THR A 297 -22.23 -15.77 5.20
CA THR A 297 -20.96 -15.39 4.59
C THR A 297 -19.77 -16.05 5.28
N VAL A 298 -18.65 -16.10 4.58
CA VAL A 298 -17.33 -16.42 5.16
C VAL A 298 -16.46 -15.16 5.28
N LEU A 299 -17.10 -13.98 5.30
CA LEU A 299 -16.44 -12.69 5.28
C LEU A 299 -15.64 -12.49 6.58
N GLN A 300 -14.39 -12.07 6.42
CA GLN A 300 -13.45 -11.84 7.50
C GLN A 300 -12.94 -10.40 7.53
N GLU A 301 -12.99 -9.69 6.41
CA GLU A 301 -12.43 -8.35 6.29
C GLU A 301 -13.46 -7.44 5.63
N LEU A 302 -13.78 -6.34 6.32
CA LEU A 302 -14.76 -5.37 5.88
C LEU A 302 -14.20 -3.96 6.07
N ASP A 303 -14.33 -3.14 5.02
CA ASP A 303 -14.09 -1.71 5.08
C ASP A 303 -15.33 -0.96 4.59
N ILE A 304 -15.92 -0.17 5.49
CA ILE A 304 -17.09 0.68 5.27
C ILE A 304 -16.79 2.13 5.67
N THR A 305 -15.51 2.51 5.68
CA THR A 305 -15.06 3.85 6.06
C THR A 305 -15.70 4.92 5.17
N ALA A 306 -16.13 6.05 5.75
CA ALA A 306 -16.73 7.18 5.04
C ALA A 306 -17.99 6.82 4.21
N THR A 307 -18.85 5.97 4.77
CA THR A 307 -20.19 5.65 4.25
C THR A 307 -21.29 6.21 5.17
N GLU A 308 -22.51 6.44 4.67
CA GLU A 308 -23.61 7.04 5.45
C GLU A 308 -24.57 5.98 6.04
N LEU A 309 -24.02 5.01 6.78
CA LEU A 309 -24.82 3.93 7.37
C LEU A 309 -25.45 4.35 8.71
N SER A 310 -26.72 3.99 8.90
CA SER A 310 -27.43 4.26 10.16
C SER A 310 -26.94 3.37 11.30
N THR A 311 -27.14 3.82 12.54
CA THR A 311 -26.84 3.05 13.76
C THR A 311 -27.49 1.66 13.74
N GLU A 312 -28.76 1.57 13.31
CA GLU A 312 -29.52 0.32 13.23
C GLU A 312 -28.90 -0.64 12.20
N CYS A 313 -28.50 -0.11 11.05
CA CYS A 313 -27.83 -0.87 10.00
C CYS A 313 -26.49 -1.43 10.49
N LEU A 314 -25.67 -0.61 11.17
CA LEU A 314 -24.38 -1.04 11.71
C LEU A 314 -24.53 -2.14 12.78
N ILE A 315 -25.54 -2.04 13.64
CA ILE A 315 -25.86 -3.09 14.63
C ILE A 315 -26.25 -4.39 13.91
N ASP A 316 -27.18 -4.32 12.97
CA ASP A 316 -27.65 -5.47 12.21
C ASP A 316 -26.52 -6.14 11.40
N LEU A 317 -25.66 -5.34 10.77
CA LEU A 317 -24.47 -5.80 10.04
C LEU A 317 -23.48 -6.54 10.95
N LEU A 318 -23.03 -5.87 12.02
CA LEU A 318 -21.95 -6.37 12.87
C LEU A 318 -22.36 -7.55 13.76
N THR A 319 -23.65 -7.68 14.08
CA THR A 319 -24.19 -8.82 14.85
C THR A 319 -24.44 -10.05 13.99
N ARG A 320 -24.67 -9.91 12.68
CA ARG A 320 -24.89 -11.03 11.76
C ARG A 320 -23.60 -11.58 11.15
N ILE A 321 -22.54 -10.80 11.01
CA ILE A 321 -21.26 -11.31 10.46
C ILE A 321 -20.66 -12.36 11.42
N PRO A 322 -20.38 -13.59 10.95
CA PRO A 322 -20.06 -14.70 11.85
C PRO A 322 -18.70 -14.60 12.52
N ALA A 323 -17.69 -14.02 11.88
CA ALA A 323 -16.33 -13.96 12.43
C ALA A 323 -15.46 -12.91 11.73
N LEU A 324 -15.63 -11.65 12.11
CA LEU A 324 -14.84 -10.55 11.54
C LEU A 324 -13.43 -10.51 12.15
N ARG A 325 -12.43 -10.40 11.28
CA ARG A 325 -11.01 -10.29 11.61
C ARG A 325 -10.48 -8.87 11.43
N TYR A 326 -10.99 -8.15 10.44
CA TYR A 326 -10.57 -6.81 10.07
C TYR A 326 -11.80 -5.94 9.88
N LEU A 327 -11.89 -4.84 10.64
CA LEU A 327 -12.92 -3.82 10.47
C LEU A 327 -12.28 -2.45 10.30
N CYS A 328 -12.57 -1.80 9.19
CA CYS A 328 -12.41 -0.37 9.03
C CYS A 328 -13.80 0.26 8.92
N ALA A 329 -14.13 1.12 9.87
CA ALA A 329 -15.41 1.81 9.95
C ALA A 329 -15.18 3.24 10.46
N GLY A 330 -14.16 3.93 9.93
CA GLY A 330 -13.92 5.33 10.24
C GLY A 330 -14.89 6.26 9.52
N GLN A 331 -15.04 7.50 10.00
CA GLN A 331 -15.98 8.49 9.46
C GLN A 331 -17.39 7.91 9.32
N GLN A 332 -17.89 7.31 10.40
CA GLN A 332 -19.22 6.71 10.48
C GLN A 332 -20.03 7.43 11.56
N ASP A 333 -20.88 8.38 11.16
CA ASP A 333 -21.70 9.16 12.10
C ASP A 333 -22.64 8.26 12.92
N GLY A 334 -23.17 7.19 12.31
CA GLY A 334 -24.01 6.19 12.97
C GLY A 334 -23.25 5.25 13.92
N PHE A 335 -21.91 5.29 13.96
CA PHE A 335 -21.12 4.40 14.81
C PHE A 335 -21.00 4.97 16.22
N THR A 336 -21.92 4.54 17.08
CA THR A 336 -22.10 5.05 18.44
C THR A 336 -21.74 4.01 19.51
N ASP A 337 -21.74 4.41 20.78
CA ASP A 337 -21.64 3.49 21.93
C ASP A 337 -22.67 2.36 21.91
N GLN A 338 -23.86 2.62 21.36
CA GLN A 338 -24.90 1.60 21.22
C GLN A 338 -24.47 0.52 20.21
N VAL A 339 -23.83 0.91 19.10
CA VAL A 339 -23.26 -0.06 18.13
C VAL A 339 -22.21 -0.93 18.81
N MET A 340 -21.27 -0.30 19.54
CA MET A 340 -20.21 -1.00 20.27
C MET A 340 -20.78 -1.99 21.28
N LYS A 341 -21.77 -1.56 22.08
CA LYS A 341 -22.43 -2.41 23.07
C LYS A 341 -23.08 -3.63 22.42
N GLU A 342 -23.92 -3.42 21.42
CA GLU A 342 -24.64 -4.50 20.75
C GLU A 342 -23.70 -5.45 20.02
N TRP A 343 -22.63 -4.93 19.40
CA TRP A 343 -21.63 -5.75 18.75
C TRP A 343 -20.86 -6.64 19.74
N ILE A 344 -20.49 -6.11 20.90
CA ILE A 344 -19.81 -6.88 21.96
C ILE A 344 -20.74 -7.94 22.57
N GLU A 345 -22.01 -7.60 22.80
CA GLU A 345 -22.97 -8.48 23.50
C GLU A 345 -23.55 -9.58 22.60
N LYS A 346 -23.84 -9.25 21.32
CA LYS A 346 -24.56 -10.14 20.40
C LYS A 346 -23.74 -10.62 19.21
N GLY A 347 -22.70 -9.89 18.82
CA GLY A 347 -21.86 -10.25 17.67
C GLY A 347 -20.69 -11.17 18.04
N ASN A 348 -19.79 -11.41 17.07
CA ASN A 348 -18.58 -12.20 17.27
C ASN A 348 -17.30 -11.38 17.02
N VAL A 349 -16.73 -10.88 18.12
CA VAL A 349 -15.47 -10.10 18.12
C VAL A 349 -14.21 -10.94 18.34
N LYS A 350 -14.32 -12.27 18.53
CA LYS A 350 -13.21 -13.12 19.01
C LYS A 350 -12.03 -13.24 18.04
N ASN A 351 -12.26 -13.03 16.75
CA ASN A 351 -11.25 -13.15 15.72
C ASN A 351 -10.67 -11.80 15.29
N LEU A 352 -11.06 -10.71 15.96
CA LEU A 352 -10.66 -9.36 15.59
C LEU A 352 -9.16 -9.16 15.79
N VAL A 353 -8.49 -8.77 14.71
CA VAL A 353 -7.05 -8.53 14.63
C VAL A 353 -6.75 -7.07 14.27
N ALA A 354 -7.63 -6.42 13.53
CA ALA A 354 -7.47 -5.03 13.13
C ALA A 354 -8.79 -4.28 13.29
N LEU A 355 -8.72 -3.10 13.92
CA LEU A 355 -9.85 -2.20 14.11
C LEU A 355 -9.42 -0.77 13.80
N ASP A 356 -10.10 -0.14 12.84
CA ASP A 356 -9.97 1.27 12.54
C ASP A 356 -11.33 1.97 12.70
N LEU A 357 -11.37 2.97 13.57
CA LEU A 357 -12.54 3.81 13.84
C LEU A 357 -12.16 5.30 13.73
N ASP A 358 -11.20 5.64 12.86
CA ASP A 358 -10.76 7.01 12.61
C ASP A 358 -11.96 7.99 12.46
N ARG A 359 -11.94 9.12 13.16
CA ARG A 359 -12.99 10.17 13.10
C ARG A 359 -14.39 9.78 13.58
N ASN A 360 -14.54 8.72 14.38
CA ASN A 360 -15.84 8.43 15.01
C ASN A 360 -15.97 9.15 16.35
N GLU A 361 -16.55 10.35 16.34
CA GLU A 361 -16.66 11.21 17.54
C GLU A 361 -17.72 10.73 18.55
N ASN A 362 -18.67 9.92 18.09
CA ASN A 362 -19.84 9.46 18.86
C ASN A 362 -19.57 8.22 19.74
N ILE A 363 -18.30 7.82 19.88
CA ILE A 363 -17.88 6.66 20.67
C ILE A 363 -17.13 7.15 21.91
N SER A 364 -17.47 6.69 23.11
CA SER A 364 -16.78 7.06 24.35
C SER A 364 -15.52 6.23 24.63
N GLU A 365 -14.62 6.79 25.46
CA GLU A 365 -13.46 6.07 25.99
C GLU A 365 -13.84 4.77 26.73
N GLU A 366 -15.00 4.76 27.41
CA GLU A 366 -15.46 3.59 28.15
C GLU A 366 -15.83 2.44 27.21
N ALA A 367 -16.58 2.72 26.15
CA ALA A 367 -16.97 1.73 25.15
C ALA A 367 -15.74 1.13 24.43
N LEU A 368 -14.80 1.97 24.00
CA LEU A 368 -13.53 1.52 23.41
C LEU A 368 -12.69 0.72 24.40
N GLY A 369 -12.58 1.20 25.64
CA GLY A 369 -11.82 0.53 26.70
C GLY A 369 -12.37 -0.86 27.02
N LYS A 370 -13.69 -1.06 27.00
CA LYS A 370 -14.32 -2.40 27.16
C LYS A 370 -13.87 -3.36 26.05
N LEU A 371 -13.96 -2.93 24.78
CA LEU A 371 -13.53 -3.77 23.65
C LEU A 371 -12.03 -4.08 23.71
N ILE A 372 -11.18 -3.08 23.97
CA ILE A 372 -9.72 -3.26 24.03
C ILE A 372 -9.31 -4.18 25.18
N LYS A 373 -9.96 -4.10 26.35
CA LYS A 373 -9.71 -5.04 27.45
C LYS A 373 -10.05 -6.48 27.08
N MET A 374 -11.11 -6.68 26.27
CA MET A 374 -11.54 -8.01 25.84
C MET A 374 -10.68 -8.58 24.71
N GLN A 375 -10.38 -7.80 23.66
CA GLN A 375 -9.71 -8.25 22.43
C GLN A 375 -8.24 -7.84 22.31
N GLY A 376 -7.73 -7.01 23.22
CA GLY A 376 -6.39 -6.43 23.16
C GLY A 376 -5.25 -7.42 22.91
N PRO A 377 -5.24 -8.62 23.54
CA PRO A 377 -4.21 -9.62 23.26
C PRO A 377 -4.22 -10.18 21.83
N ALA A 378 -5.36 -10.17 21.14
CA ALA A 378 -5.50 -10.63 19.76
C ALA A 378 -5.22 -9.53 18.71
N LEU A 379 -5.45 -8.26 19.08
CA LEU A 379 -5.26 -7.11 18.21
C LEU A 379 -3.80 -6.94 17.79
N ARG A 380 -3.62 -6.76 16.48
CA ARG A 380 -2.33 -6.46 15.82
C ARG A 380 -2.32 -5.07 15.20
N GLY A 381 -3.47 -4.48 14.93
CA GLY A 381 -3.60 -3.13 14.39
C GLY A 381 -4.73 -2.38 15.06
N ILE A 382 -4.48 -1.15 15.48
CA ILE A 382 -5.53 -0.26 15.98
C ILE A 382 -5.34 1.15 15.42
N GLY A 383 -6.43 1.70 14.88
CA GLY A 383 -6.53 3.07 14.41
C GLY A 383 -7.64 3.80 15.15
N LEU A 384 -7.26 4.68 16.07
CA LEU A 384 -8.18 5.56 16.81
C LEU A 384 -7.66 7.00 16.71
N SER A 385 -7.39 7.43 15.49
CA SER A 385 -7.02 8.81 15.21
C SER A 385 -8.25 9.69 15.01
N ASN A 386 -8.05 11.00 15.13
CA ASN A 386 -9.06 12.02 14.89
C ASN A 386 -10.33 11.88 15.76
N ILE A 387 -10.24 11.30 16.95
CA ILE A 387 -11.33 11.29 17.93
C ILE A 387 -10.98 12.29 19.05
N PRO A 388 -11.69 13.44 19.18
CA PRO A 388 -11.23 14.59 19.99
C PRO A 388 -10.93 14.28 21.45
N HIS A 389 -11.73 13.41 22.06
CA HIS A 389 -11.62 13.11 23.48
C HIS A 389 -10.58 12.01 23.79
N ILE A 390 -10.04 11.30 22.78
CA ILE A 390 -9.02 10.27 22.99
C ILE A 390 -7.65 10.93 23.14
N THR A 391 -7.17 11.00 24.38
CA THR A 391 -5.89 11.64 24.74
C THR A 391 -4.83 10.63 25.19
N GLU A 392 -3.66 11.11 25.62
CA GLU A 392 -2.60 10.23 26.17
C GLU A 392 -3.04 9.45 27.40
N HIS A 393 -4.04 9.92 28.15
CA HIS A 393 -4.54 9.26 29.35
C HIS A 393 -5.21 7.94 29.00
N PHE A 394 -6.08 7.96 27.99
CA PHE A 394 -6.69 6.78 27.43
C PHE A 394 -5.64 5.77 26.95
N TRP A 395 -4.68 6.22 26.12
CA TRP A 395 -3.65 5.33 25.59
C TRP A 395 -2.79 4.71 26.69
N ASN A 396 -2.38 5.49 27.69
CA ASN A 396 -1.61 4.95 28.82
C ASN A 396 -2.39 3.89 29.61
N ALA A 397 -3.72 4.01 29.70
CA ALA A 397 -4.56 3.00 30.32
C ALA A 397 -4.77 1.75 29.43
N GLN A 398 -4.82 1.90 28.11
CA GLN A 398 -5.14 0.81 27.17
C GLN A 398 -3.92 0.06 26.62
N LEU A 399 -2.77 0.71 26.44
CA LEU A 399 -1.55 0.11 25.89
C LEU A 399 -1.10 -1.19 26.60
N PRO A 400 -1.21 -1.33 27.94
CA PRO A 400 -0.90 -2.59 28.63
C PRO A 400 -1.72 -3.80 28.17
N ASN A 401 -2.92 -3.57 27.59
CA ASN A 401 -3.77 -4.63 27.06
C ASN A 401 -3.37 -5.04 25.63
N LEU A 402 -2.58 -4.24 24.92
CA LEU A 402 -2.24 -4.37 23.48
C LEU A 402 -0.86 -5.00 23.25
N LYS A 403 -0.62 -6.18 23.82
CA LYS A 403 0.72 -6.82 23.86
C LYS A 403 1.27 -7.24 22.49
N ASN A 404 0.39 -7.55 21.53
CA ASN A 404 0.76 -8.07 20.21
C ASN A 404 0.61 -7.03 19.08
N LEU A 405 0.53 -5.75 19.45
CA LEU A 405 0.28 -4.66 18.52
C LEU A 405 1.46 -4.44 17.57
N ARG A 406 1.20 -4.53 16.27
CA ARG A 406 2.17 -4.28 15.18
C ARG A 406 1.99 -2.91 14.57
N ILE A 407 0.77 -2.38 14.52
CA ILE A 407 0.44 -1.09 13.93
C ILE A 407 -0.40 -0.27 14.90
N LEU A 408 0.05 0.93 15.21
CA LEU A 408 -0.66 1.89 16.06
C LEU A 408 -0.80 3.22 15.34
N ILE A 409 -2.03 3.69 15.17
CA ILE A 409 -2.36 4.99 14.58
C ILE A 409 -3.19 5.78 15.60
N MET A 410 -2.70 6.96 15.97
CA MET A 410 -3.34 7.81 16.98
C MET A 410 -3.11 9.30 16.74
N GLY A 411 -3.86 10.11 17.48
CA GLY A 411 -3.77 11.57 17.46
C GLY A 411 -4.65 12.22 16.40
N MET A 412 -4.58 13.55 16.33
CA MET A 412 -5.47 14.39 15.51
C MET A 412 -4.67 15.54 14.88
N PRO A 413 -4.79 15.81 13.56
CA PRO A 413 -4.14 16.92 12.88
C PRO A 413 -4.90 18.24 13.09
N GLU A 414 -4.23 19.34 12.74
CA GLU A 414 -4.54 20.73 13.10
C GLU A 414 -5.87 21.30 12.55
N ASP A 415 -6.56 20.60 11.63
CA ASP A 415 -7.63 21.20 10.83
C ASP A 415 -9.01 20.53 10.95
N CYS A 416 -9.21 19.58 11.88
CA CYS A 416 -10.44 18.76 11.91
C CYS A 416 -11.45 19.10 13.02
N CYS A 417 -11.12 19.91 14.03
CA CYS A 417 -12.07 20.30 15.08
C CYS A 417 -11.62 21.56 15.85
N PRO A 418 -12.52 22.24 16.60
CA PRO A 418 -12.12 23.33 17.48
C PRO A 418 -11.13 22.79 18.53
N LYS A 419 -9.86 23.17 18.35
CA LYS A 419 -8.68 23.02 19.21
C LYS A 419 -8.91 22.17 20.45
N ILE A 420 -8.28 20.98 20.50
CA ILE A 420 -8.03 20.28 21.76
C ILE A 420 -7.41 21.30 22.72
N SER A 421 -8.14 21.67 23.77
CA SER A 421 -7.68 22.68 24.73
C SER A 421 -6.53 22.15 25.60
N GLN A 422 -6.43 20.82 25.71
CA GLN A 422 -5.44 20.11 26.50
C GLN A 422 -4.17 19.81 25.70
N LYS A 423 -3.01 20.17 26.25
CA LYS A 423 -1.71 19.78 25.71
C LYS A 423 -1.46 18.30 25.98
N ILE A 424 -1.00 17.56 24.97
CA ILE A 424 -0.73 16.12 25.03
C ILE A 424 0.71 15.88 25.47
N HIS A 425 0.91 15.21 26.60
CA HIS A 425 2.24 14.89 27.13
C HIS A 425 2.84 13.62 26.47
N VAL A 426 3.60 13.81 25.38
CA VAL A 426 4.08 12.70 24.53
C VAL A 426 5.14 11.82 25.20
N ASP A 427 5.91 12.33 26.17
CA ASP A 427 7.00 11.58 26.81
C ASP A 427 6.48 10.33 27.53
N SER A 428 5.41 10.48 28.32
CA SER A 428 4.77 9.38 29.05
C SER A 428 4.22 8.34 28.08
N LEU A 429 3.62 8.81 26.98
CA LEU A 429 3.08 7.94 25.94
C LEU A 429 4.18 7.11 25.28
N MET A 430 5.31 7.73 24.91
CA MET A 430 6.45 7.02 24.32
C MET A 430 7.05 5.99 25.28
N GLU A 431 7.16 6.31 26.57
CA GLU A 431 7.59 5.35 27.58
C GLU A 431 6.61 4.17 27.69
N SER A 432 5.30 4.44 27.68
CA SER A 432 4.26 3.41 27.71
C SER A 432 4.30 2.50 26.49
N ILE A 433 4.47 3.06 25.28
CA ILE A 433 4.63 2.29 24.04
C ILE A 433 5.86 1.37 24.15
N ALA A 434 7.00 1.91 24.59
CA ALA A 434 8.22 1.12 24.71
C ALA A 434 8.07 -0.05 25.69
N ASN A 435 7.31 0.13 26.76
CA ASN A 435 7.11 -0.87 27.80
C ASN A 435 6.09 -1.95 27.42
N ASN A 436 5.08 -1.62 26.61
CA ASN A 436 3.95 -2.50 26.33
C ASN A 436 3.94 -3.09 24.91
N CYS A 437 4.52 -2.41 23.91
CA CYS A 437 4.39 -2.75 22.49
C CYS A 437 5.73 -3.14 21.83
N SER A 438 6.42 -4.14 22.38
CA SER A 438 7.75 -4.56 21.89
C SER A 438 7.79 -5.08 20.44
N VAL A 439 6.64 -5.58 19.93
CA VAL A 439 6.52 -6.10 18.55
C VAL A 439 6.03 -5.06 17.54
N LEU A 440 5.93 -3.79 17.95
CA LEU A 440 5.46 -2.70 17.11
C LEU A 440 6.33 -2.53 15.87
N GLU A 441 5.70 -2.49 14.70
CA GLU A 441 6.34 -2.33 13.39
C GLU A 441 6.10 -0.95 12.80
N ARG A 442 4.92 -0.36 13.05
CA ARG A 442 4.53 0.94 12.51
C ARG A 442 3.80 1.76 13.57
N LEU A 443 4.23 3.00 13.74
CA LEU A 443 3.65 3.97 14.67
C LEU A 443 3.32 5.24 13.91
N GLU A 444 2.11 5.75 14.05
CA GLU A 444 1.72 7.08 13.57
C GLU A 444 1.13 7.90 14.71
N ILE A 445 1.69 9.10 14.92
CA ILE A 445 1.21 10.08 15.89
C ILE A 445 0.87 11.36 15.13
N ARG A 446 -0.43 11.67 15.06
CA ARG A 446 -0.98 12.76 14.23
C ARG A 446 -1.15 14.10 14.96
N TRP A 447 -0.98 14.15 16.27
CA TRP A 447 -1.04 15.44 17.01
C TRP A 447 -0.01 16.42 16.46
N ASP A 448 -0.46 17.62 16.16
CA ASP A 448 0.35 18.71 15.63
C ASP A 448 1.37 19.26 16.66
N ALA A 449 2.23 20.16 16.20
CA ALA A 449 3.29 20.76 17.01
C ALA A 449 2.77 21.64 18.15
N ASP A 450 1.58 22.21 18.00
CA ASP A 450 0.96 23.04 19.03
C ASP A 450 0.30 22.16 20.11
N THR A 451 -0.26 21.03 19.74
CA THR A 451 -0.94 20.11 20.65
C THR A 451 0.06 19.29 21.48
N LEU A 452 1.20 18.92 20.88
CA LEU A 452 2.24 18.13 21.55
C LEU A 452 3.07 18.95 22.55
N ARG A 453 3.14 18.47 23.79
CA ARG A 453 4.07 18.96 24.82
C ARG A 453 5.10 17.89 25.16
N PHE A 454 6.36 18.27 25.10
CA PHE A 454 7.51 17.39 25.35
C PHE A 454 8.54 18.10 26.23
N SER A 455 9.36 17.34 26.94
CA SER A 455 10.32 17.86 27.94
C SER A 455 11.77 17.49 27.61
N ASP A 456 12.72 17.91 28.43
CA ASP A 456 14.12 17.50 28.31
C ASP A 456 14.32 15.97 28.44
N ARG A 457 13.32 15.25 28.97
CA ARG A 457 13.32 13.78 29.08
C ARG A 457 12.93 13.07 27.78
N SER A 458 12.42 13.78 26.78
CA SER A 458 11.99 13.22 25.49
C SER A 458 13.04 12.31 24.86
N SER A 459 14.32 12.75 24.87
CA SER A 459 15.41 11.97 24.28
C SER A 459 15.54 10.57 24.92
N LYS A 460 15.35 10.48 26.24
CA LYS A 460 15.39 9.20 26.97
C LYS A 460 14.18 8.32 26.64
N ALA A 461 12.99 8.90 26.50
CA ALA A 461 11.79 8.17 26.10
C ALA A 461 11.91 7.62 24.66
N ILE A 462 12.45 8.42 23.75
CA ILE A 462 12.73 8.03 22.36
C ILE A 462 13.77 6.90 22.31
N ASP A 463 14.86 7.02 23.09
CA ASP A 463 15.87 5.96 23.21
C ASP A 463 15.26 4.65 23.72
N LEU A 464 14.30 4.72 24.66
CA LEU A 464 13.62 3.55 25.19
C LEU A 464 12.82 2.82 24.10
N VAL A 465 12.07 3.56 23.26
CA VAL A 465 11.38 2.99 22.09
C VAL A 465 12.37 2.35 21.14
N ARG A 466 13.51 3.00 20.86
CA ARG A 466 14.53 2.45 19.95
C ARG A 466 15.09 1.11 20.43
N VAL A 467 15.32 0.97 21.74
CA VAL A 467 15.89 -0.24 22.35
C VAL A 467 14.86 -1.35 22.52
N LYS A 468 13.62 -1.02 22.88
CA LYS A 468 12.58 -2.03 23.15
C LYS A 468 11.76 -2.43 21.93
N CYS A 469 11.50 -1.51 21.00
CA CYS A 469 10.71 -1.77 19.79
C CYS A 469 11.64 -2.04 18.59
N LEU A 470 12.40 -3.13 18.65
CA LEU A 470 13.40 -3.48 17.63
C LEU A 470 12.80 -3.77 16.24
N ARG A 471 11.49 -4.04 16.17
CA ARG A 471 10.77 -4.29 14.92
C ARG A 471 10.23 -3.02 14.27
N LEU A 472 10.39 -1.84 14.90
CA LEU A 472 9.87 -0.59 14.39
C LEU A 472 10.54 -0.23 13.05
N ARG A 473 9.76 -0.25 11.98
CA ARG A 473 10.19 0.07 10.60
C ARG A 473 9.80 1.48 10.19
N CYS A 474 8.69 1.98 10.72
CA CYS A 474 8.15 3.29 10.38
C CYS A 474 7.60 3.98 11.63
N MET A 475 8.03 5.21 11.86
CA MET A 475 7.48 6.13 12.85
C MET A 475 7.12 7.43 12.15
N THR A 476 5.83 7.65 11.95
CA THR A 476 5.27 8.82 11.28
C THR A 476 4.83 9.84 12.32
N LEU A 477 5.32 11.07 12.20
CA LEU A 477 4.98 12.18 13.10
C LEU A 477 4.58 13.43 12.31
N ALA A 478 3.73 14.25 12.91
CA ALA A 478 3.44 15.60 12.45
C ALA A 478 4.73 16.44 12.36
N ASP A 479 4.77 17.37 11.41
CA ASP A 479 5.90 18.28 11.27
C ASP A 479 6.02 19.19 12.51
N GLY A 480 7.25 19.58 12.85
CA GLY A 480 7.53 20.44 14.00
C GLY A 480 8.75 20.03 14.82
N LYS A 481 8.92 20.71 15.96
CA LYS A 481 10.11 20.57 16.82
C LYS A 481 10.30 19.16 17.35
N TYR A 482 9.20 18.46 17.68
CA TYR A 482 9.27 17.09 18.18
C TYR A 482 9.74 16.11 17.10
N PHE A 483 9.25 16.26 15.86
CA PHE A 483 9.72 15.45 14.72
C PHE A 483 11.23 15.60 14.53
N GLU A 484 11.77 16.83 14.51
CA GLU A 484 13.21 17.05 14.33
C GLU A 484 14.04 16.45 15.47
N LEU A 485 13.53 16.50 16.71
CA LEU A 485 14.16 15.85 17.85
C LEU A 485 14.24 14.32 17.67
N VAL A 486 13.12 13.68 17.31
CA VAL A 486 13.05 12.23 17.08
C VAL A 486 13.94 11.83 15.91
N LYS A 487 13.87 12.56 14.79
CA LYS A 487 14.69 12.32 13.61
C LYS A 487 16.19 12.41 13.92
N SER A 488 16.61 13.44 14.65
CA SER A 488 18.00 13.61 15.08
C SER A 488 18.47 12.44 15.95
N ASN A 489 17.65 12.02 16.91
CA ASN A 489 17.95 10.91 17.80
C ASN A 489 18.06 9.56 17.05
N PHE A 490 17.17 9.28 16.08
CA PHE A 490 17.24 8.09 15.24
C PHE A 490 18.41 8.12 14.24
N SER A 491 18.71 9.28 13.65
CA SER A 491 19.82 9.44 12.70
C SER A 491 21.16 9.21 13.37
N ARG A 492 21.36 9.66 14.62
CA ARG A 492 22.57 9.38 15.43
C ARG A 492 22.77 7.90 15.74
N ALA A 493 21.72 7.09 15.62
CA ALA A 493 21.74 5.66 15.83
C ALA A 493 21.70 4.86 14.51
N ASP A 494 21.98 5.52 13.37
CA ASP A 494 21.97 4.95 12.02
C ASP A 494 20.64 4.25 11.66
N ARG A 495 19.50 4.78 12.13
CA ARG A 495 18.15 4.28 11.81
C ARG A 495 17.36 5.28 10.98
N GLY A 496 16.99 4.89 9.75
CA GLY A 496 16.18 5.68 8.83
C GLY A 496 14.67 5.39 8.91
N THR A 497 14.09 5.25 10.10
CA THR A 497 12.70 4.78 10.29
C THR A 497 11.69 5.90 10.55
N VAL A 498 12.12 7.16 10.64
CA VAL A 498 11.25 8.30 11.02
C VAL A 498 10.85 9.08 9.77
N VAL A 499 9.55 9.26 9.57
CA VAL A 499 8.96 9.86 8.35
C VAL A 499 7.99 10.99 8.74
N ARG A 500 7.87 12.00 7.87
CA ARG A 500 6.92 13.12 8.07
C ARG A 500 5.52 12.74 7.59
N THR A 501 4.49 13.24 8.26
CA THR A 501 3.10 13.13 7.77
C THR A 501 2.87 13.87 6.45
N THR A 502 3.58 14.97 6.20
CA THR A 502 3.40 15.83 5.01
C THR A 502 3.92 15.22 3.70
N THR A 503 4.69 14.13 3.75
CA THR A 503 5.21 13.43 2.55
C THR A 503 4.27 12.30 2.07
N THR A 504 2.95 12.47 2.21
CA THR A 504 1.88 11.51 1.79
C THR A 504 2.00 10.07 2.30
N CYS A 505 2.88 9.79 3.25
CA CYS A 505 3.10 8.46 3.81
C CYS A 505 2.29 8.27 5.10
N ARG A 506 0.99 7.99 4.97
CA ARG A 506 0.15 7.59 6.12
C ARG A 506 0.37 6.11 6.46
N VAL A 507 0.33 5.78 7.75
CA VAL A 507 0.24 4.40 8.18
C VAL A 507 -1.21 3.96 7.99
N THR A 508 -1.39 2.73 7.53
CA THR A 508 -2.72 2.13 7.31
C THR A 508 -2.74 0.74 7.94
N LEU A 509 -3.92 0.26 8.31
CA LEU A 509 -4.09 -1.12 8.74
C LEU A 509 -4.08 -2.11 7.56
N CYS A 510 -4.13 -1.65 6.30
CA CYS A 510 -4.18 -2.51 5.11
C CYS A 510 -3.07 -3.57 5.05
N TYR A 511 -1.91 -3.34 5.69
CA TYR A 511 -0.84 -4.33 5.84
C TYR A 511 -1.27 -5.63 6.57
N LEU A 512 -2.42 -5.61 7.24
CA LEU A 512 -2.98 -6.74 7.97
C LEU A 512 -4.05 -7.51 7.18
N LEU A 513 -4.44 -7.04 5.99
CA LEU A 513 -5.39 -7.72 5.11
C LEU A 513 -4.85 -9.09 4.66
N LEU A 514 -5.75 -10.07 4.49
CA LEU A 514 -5.43 -11.41 3.99
C LEU A 514 -4.79 -11.35 2.60
N TYR A 515 -5.33 -10.49 1.74
CA TYR A 515 -4.92 -10.33 0.35
C TYR A 515 -4.03 -9.11 0.13
N TYR A 516 -3.40 -8.57 1.18
CA TYR A 516 -2.55 -7.37 1.08
C TYR A 516 -1.52 -7.48 -0.05
N LYS A 517 -0.86 -8.63 -0.20
CA LYS A 517 0.14 -8.84 -1.25
C LYS A 517 -0.44 -8.78 -2.67
N ASP A 518 -1.66 -9.22 -2.85
CA ASP A 518 -2.37 -9.19 -4.13
C ASP A 518 -3.00 -7.82 -4.39
N LEU A 519 -3.34 -7.08 -3.33
CA LEU A 519 -3.87 -5.72 -3.41
C LEU A 519 -2.78 -4.65 -3.59
N LEU A 520 -1.50 -5.02 -3.45
CA LEU A 520 -0.36 -4.12 -3.67
C LEU A 520 -0.23 -3.76 -5.15
N PHE A 521 -0.53 -2.51 -5.48
CA PHE A 521 -0.23 -1.89 -6.78
C PHE A 521 0.83 -0.78 -6.57
N ASN A 522 2.00 -1.12 -6.03
CA ASN A 522 3.09 -0.14 -5.90
C ASN A 522 3.79 0.06 -7.24
#